data_AF-A0A832Y374-F1
#
_entry.id   AF-A0A832Y374-F1
#
_cell.length_a   1.000
_cell.length_b   1.000
_cell.length_c   1.000
_cell.angle_alpha   90.00
_cell.angle_beta   90.00
_cell.angle_gamma   90.00
#
_symmetry.space_group_name_H-M   'P 1'
#
loop_
_entity.id
_entity.type
_entity.pdbx_description
1 polymer ?
#
loop_
_entity_poly.entity_id
_entity_poly.type
_entity_poly.pdbx_seq_one_letter_code
_entity_poly.pdbx_strand_id
1 'polypeptide(L)' 'MYDSVVARDPNQPEFHQAVEEVLDSLGPVIEAHPEYLPVVKAMVEAERIIQFRVAWYDDDGNLQVNRGFRIQ' A
#
# COMPACT_ATOMS: atom_id res chain seq x y z
N MET A 1 -9.02 -12.74 0.90
CA MET A 1 -7.88 -11.96 0.36
C MET A 1 -7.82 -10.60 1.03
N TYR A 2 -8.95 -9.90 1.11
CA TYR A 2 -9.06 -8.67 1.92
C TYR A 2 -8.57 -8.87 3.37
N ASP A 3 -9.09 -9.89 4.07
CA ASP A 3 -8.68 -10.17 5.46
C ASP A 3 -7.17 -10.39 5.65
N SER A 4 -6.50 -10.99 4.65
CA SER A 4 -5.05 -11.18 4.71
C SER A 4 -4.27 -9.88 4.53
N VAL A 5 -4.80 -8.92 3.77
CA VAL A 5 -4.22 -7.58 3.64
C VAL A 5 -4.41 -6.82 4.96
N VAL A 6 -5.61 -6.85 5.54
CA VAL A 6 -5.91 -6.20 6.82
C VAL A 6 -5.06 -6.78 7.96
N ALA A 7 -4.86 -8.10 8.00
CA ALA A 7 -4.02 -8.74 9.01
C ALA A 7 -2.54 -8.35 8.89
N ARG A 8 -2.05 -8.08 7.68
CA ARG A 8 -0.65 -7.70 7.40
C ARG A 8 -0.39 -6.22 7.67
N ASP A 9 -1.32 -5.35 7.28
CA ASP A 9 -1.18 -3.89 7.33
C ASP A 9 -2.24 -3.21 8.23
N PRO A 10 -2.49 -3.68 9.47
CA PRO A 10 -3.73 -3.41 10.22
C PRO A 10 -4.02 -1.93 10.50
N ASN A 11 -3.02 -1.06 10.44
CA ASN A 11 -3.15 0.36 10.74
C ASN A 11 -3.18 1.25 9.48
N GLN A 12 -3.51 0.70 8.31
CA GLN A 12 -3.59 1.43 7.05
C GLN A 12 -5.02 1.46 6.50
N PRO A 13 -5.97 2.16 7.16
CA PRO A 13 -7.37 2.14 6.76
C PRO A 13 -7.61 2.67 5.34
N GLU A 14 -6.85 3.68 4.90
CA GLU A 14 -6.94 4.22 3.54
C GLU A 14 -6.48 3.20 2.49
N PHE A 15 -5.45 2.40 2.82
CA PHE A 15 -4.98 1.32 1.96
C PHE A 15 -6.01 0.19 1.87
N HIS A 16 -6.60 -0.20 3.01
CA HIS A 16 -7.64 -1.23 3.05
C HIS A 16 -8.84 -0.84 2.17
N GLN A 17 -9.32 0.38 2.30
CA GLN A 17 -10.42 0.89 1.48
C GLN A 17 -10.09 0.79 -0.01
N ALA A 18 -8.92 1.26 -0.43
CA ALA A 18 -8.53 1.21 -1.84
C ALA A 18 -8.43 -0.23 -2.37
N VAL A 19 -7.93 -1.17 -1.56
CA VAL A 19 -7.88 -2.59 -1.93
C VAL A 19 -9.28 -3.18 -2.07
N GLU A 20 -10.19 -2.89 -1.16
CA GLU A 20 -11.58 -3.37 -1.20
C GLU A 20 -12.30 -2.90 -2.48
N GLU A 21 -12.24 -1.60 -2.78
CA GLU A 21 -12.87 -1.00 -3.96
C GLU A 21 -12.36 -1.62 -5.27
N VAL A 22 -11.05 -1.90 -5.35
CA VAL A 22 -10.43 -2.53 -6.52
C VAL A 22 -10.84 -4.00 -6.63
N LEU A 23 -10.87 -4.74 -5.51
CA LEU A 23 -11.25 -6.16 -5.53
C LEU A 23 -12.70 -6.37 -5.94
N ASP A 24 -13.61 -5.53 -5.45
CA ASP A 24 -15.03 -5.55 -5.85
C ASP A 24 -15.18 -5.30 -7.35
N SER A 25 -14.41 -4.34 -7.89
CA SER A 25 -14.43 -4.01 -9.31
C SER A 25 -13.86 -5.13 -10.20
N LEU A 26 -12.89 -5.89 -9.70
CA LEU A 26 -12.24 -6.99 -10.43
C LEU A 26 -13.01 -8.32 -10.37
N GLY A 27 -13.96 -8.47 -9.44
CA GLY A 27 -14.74 -9.70 -9.24
C GLY A 27 -15.24 -10.35 -10.54
N PRO A 28 -15.97 -9.63 -11.42
CA PRO A 28 -16.47 -10.20 -12.67
C PRO A 28 -15.37 -10.70 -13.63
N VAL A 29 -14.22 -10.01 -13.67
CA VAL A 29 -13.10 -10.41 -14.53
C VAL A 29 -12.41 -11.66 -13.96
N ILE A 30 -12.29 -11.77 -12.64
CA ILE A 30 -11.70 -12.94 -11.98
C ILE A 30 -12.62 -14.16 -12.10
N GLU A 31 -13.94 -13.97 -12.04
CA GLU A 31 -14.91 -15.05 -12.30
C GLU A 31 -14.80 -15.56 -13.74
N ALA A 32 -14.65 -14.67 -14.72
CA ALA A 32 -14.47 -15.02 -16.13
C ALA A 32 -13.08 -15.60 -16.43
N HIS A 33 -12.05 -15.16 -15.70
CA HIS A 33 -10.64 -15.52 -15.87
C HIS A 33 -9.96 -15.83 -14.52
N PRO A 34 -10.21 -17.02 -13.94
CA PRO A 34 -9.66 -17.41 -12.64
C PRO A 34 -8.12 -17.43 -12.59
N GLU A 35 -7.47 -17.58 -13.74
CA GLU A 35 -6.01 -17.55 -13.91
C GLU A 35 -5.34 -16.25 -13.45
N TYR A 36 -6.09 -15.14 -13.36
CA TYR A 36 -5.55 -13.86 -12.88
C TYR A 36 -5.53 -13.72 -11.35
N LEU A 37 -6.14 -14.64 -10.61
CA LEU A 37 -6.18 -14.58 -9.15
C LEU A 37 -4.78 -14.45 -8.50
N PRO A 38 -3.72 -15.14 -8.97
CA PRO A 38 -2.36 -14.93 -8.45
C PRO A 38 -1.80 -13.54 -8.76
N VAL A 39 -2.16 -12.94 -9.89
CA VAL A 39 -1.72 -11.58 -10.29
C VAL A 39 -2.30 -10.56 -9.32
N VAL A 40 -3.60 -10.64 -9.06
CA VAL A 40 -4.29 -9.73 -8.12
C VAL A 40 -3.73 -9.84 -6.70
N LYS A 41 -3.37 -11.07 -6.27
CA LYS A 41 -2.68 -11.29 -4.99
C LYS A 41 -1.29 -10.65 -4.93
N ALA A 42 -0.54 -10.65 -6.03
CA ALA A 42 0.76 -10.00 -6.09
C ALA A 42 0.62 -8.47 -6.12
N MET A 43 -0.39 -7.93 -6.81
CA MET A 43 -0.61 -6.48 -6.93
C MET A 43 -0.89 -5.75 -5.61
N VAL A 44 -1.46 -6.44 -4.61
CA VAL A 44 -1.73 -5.85 -3.28
C VAL A 44 -0.52 -5.87 -2.35
N GLU A 45 0.63 -6.36 -2.82
CA GLU A 45 1.90 -6.27 -2.11
C GLU A 45 2.84 -5.39 -2.92
N ALA A 46 3.37 -4.34 -2.31
CA ALA A 46 4.35 -3.49 -2.98
C ALA A 46 5.64 -4.26 -3.22
N GLU A 47 6.25 -4.12 -4.40
CA GLU A 47 7.51 -4.79 -4.70
C GLU A 47 8.64 -4.24 -3.83
N ARG A 48 8.59 -2.94 -3.53
CA ARG A 48 9.55 -2.31 -2.62
C ARG A 48 8.96 -1.13 -1.86
N ILE A 49 9.23 -1.12 -0.56
CA ILE A 49 8.92 0.02 0.32
C ILE A 49 10.22 0.54 0.91
N ILE A 50 10.49 1.84 0.71
CA ILE A 50 11.66 2.52 1.26
C ILE A 50 11.18 3.56 2.26
N GLN A 51 11.57 3.40 3.52
CA GLN A 51 11.37 4.40 4.58
C GLN A 51 12.71 5.01 4.94
N PHE A 52 12.80 6.34 4.94
CA PHE A 52 14.07 7.05 5.17
C PHE A 52 13.89 8.34 5.98
N ARG A 53 14.98 8.81 6.58
CA ARG A 53 15.01 10.05 7.37
C ARG A 53 15.29 11.25 6.47
N VAL A 54 14.51 12.31 6.61
CA VAL A 54 14.72 13.61 5.96
C VAL A 54 15.05 14.62 7.04
N ALA A 55 16.32 14.98 7.18
CA ALA A 55 16.77 16.00 8.13
C ALA A 55 17.01 17.33 7.40
N TRP A 56 16.52 18.42 7.98
CA TRP A 56 16.62 19.77 7.41
C TRP A 56 16.64 20.80 8.53
N TYR A 57 17.08 22.03 8.23
CA TYR A 57 17.06 23.14 9.17
C TYR A 57 15.96 24.11 8.78
N ASP A 58 15.16 24.56 9.74
CA ASP A 58 14.19 25.63 9.53
C ASP A 58 14.83 27.02 9.47
N ASP A 59 14.01 28.04 9.19
CA ASP A 59 14.46 29.43 9.03
C ASP A 59 15.09 30.01 10.31
N ASP A 60 14.72 29.47 11.48
CA ASP A 60 15.27 29.83 12.79
C ASP A 60 16.56 29.04 13.12
N GLY A 61 16.99 28.14 12.23
CA GLY A 61 18.18 27.33 12.39
C GLY A 61 18.01 26.11 13.29
N ASN A 62 16.77 25.69 13.58
CA ASN A 62 16.51 24.48 14.36
C ASN A 62 16.50 23.23 13.46
N LEU A 63 17.09 22.14 13.96
CA LEU A 63 17.10 20.87 13.26
C LEU A 63 15.72 20.20 13.31
N GLN A 64 15.14 19.99 12.15
CA GLN A 64 13.89 19.25 11.95
C GLN A 64 14.19 17.89 11.32
N VAL A 65 13.40 16.88 11.72
CA VAL A 65 13.53 15.52 11.21
C VAL A 65 12.16 14.98 10.85
N ASN A 66 11.96 14.68 9.57
CA ASN A 66 10.76 14.05 9.04
C ASN A 66 11.05 12.64 8.53
N ARG A 67 9.99 11.85 8.40
CA ARG A 67 10.03 10.53 7.79
C ARG A 67 9.56 10.63 6.34
N GLY A 68 10.41 10.21 5.42
CA GLY A 68 10.10 10.07 4.00
C GLY A 68 9.75 8.63 3.65
N PHE A 69 8.92 8.46 2.62
CA PHE A 69 8.47 7.16 2.11
C PHE A 69 8.54 7.14 0.58
N ARG A 70 8.90 5.98 0.03
CA ARG A 70 8.74 5.67 -1.40
C ARG A 70 8.23 4.25 -1.54
N ILE A 71 7.07 4.10 -2.16
CA ILE A 71 6.46 2.83 -2.55
C ILE A 71 6.72 2.66 -4.05
N GLN A 72 7.21 1.48 -4.46
CA GLN A 72 7.55 1.13 -5.84
C GLN A 72 6.81 -0.14 -6.26
#